data_AF-A0A5M9JP26-F1
#
_entry.id   AF-A0A5M9JP26-F1
#
_cell.length_a   1.000
_cell.length_b   1.000
_cell.length_c   1.000
_cell.angle_alpha   90.00
_cell.angle_beta   90.00
_cell.angle_gamma   90.00
#
_symmetry.space_group_name_H-M   'P 1'
#
loop_
_entity.id
_entity.type
_entity.pdbx_description
1 polymer ?
#
loop_
_entity_poly.entity_id
_entity_poly.type
_entity_poly.pdbx_seq_one_letter_code
_entity_poly.pdbx_strand_id
1 'polypeptide(L)'
;MFSLRFAVVAALMALPSVGCSSIDNSLVSNWKEPAVTHSKGGNALCFSGKVPVPIKAITTKLLLPEPSSQEDVTQIFQELLQSNSTIIATTYGGTSIIDKTFQIDATYCVPTSYSSVKTIQILTHGIGLDKSYWDISRGYSYVDAAAAEGYATLAYNRLGVGSSDHPDPIQIVQASVDVEIQHSLTSLIWQGWFDKKFKHVIGVGHSYGSIIQLAQNAKYPKDVNVHDTAISIQLPFFRAPYFPLSTFKHQVSQKQTYTIGQQFTLPAIYSTAPNFTGPVDIVIGKYDFPFCQGTCDYPIDLAAATIPALYPAAKSKSASFVVPDSGHFINAHYEADAQFVSRALIRSFGADDWLILVALPLGWGMAICTIIAVHYGLGLHALSVPPENFVPFIKVYFATELIWACAMGLIKISILLLYIRIFGSMRYFRITAYNFGAFTVAWAIMVLFVCAFQCLPVAYQWDKSIEGGRCINSWLFFTVGSSFDVLVDLALLILPLPAIWNLQLSILQKLSLIAIFCLGSLTCVFSLIRLIAVAQDKDVPDPTFTLGIVGHLVNG
;
A
#
# COMPACT_ATOMS: atom_id res chain seq x y z
N MET A 1 11.39 -58.95 35.38
CA MET A 1 10.62 -57.72 35.60
C MET A 1 9.47 -57.72 34.60
N PHE A 2 8.24 -58.02 35.09
CA PHE A 2 6.89 -57.74 34.57
C PHE A 2 6.71 -57.58 33.04
N SER A 3 6.05 -58.47 32.29
CA SER A 3 4.65 -58.96 32.35
C SER A 3 3.62 -57.84 32.41
N LEU A 4 3.04 -57.42 31.26
CA LEU A 4 1.58 -57.34 31.01
C LEU A 4 1.25 -56.61 29.67
N ARG A 5 0.25 -57.14 28.96
CA ARG A 5 -0.61 -56.49 27.92
C ARG A 5 -0.26 -56.69 26.43
N PHE A 6 -0.20 -57.96 26.01
CA PHE A 6 -0.90 -58.42 24.82
C PHE A 6 -2.27 -58.98 25.27
N ALA A 7 -3.30 -58.12 25.38
CA ALA A 7 -4.71 -58.52 25.55
C ALA A 7 -5.65 -57.29 25.65
N VAL A 8 -5.65 -56.36 24.69
CA VAL A 8 -6.77 -55.44 24.45
C VAL A 8 -6.83 -55.10 22.95
N VAL A 9 -7.15 -56.10 22.11
CA VAL A 9 -7.35 -55.92 20.65
C VAL A 9 -8.74 -56.39 20.21
N ALA A 10 -9.67 -56.72 21.11
CA ALA A 10 -10.99 -57.25 20.69
C ALA A 10 -12.18 -56.84 21.57
N ALA A 11 -12.17 -55.62 22.12
CA ALA A 11 -13.33 -55.10 22.85
C ALA A 11 -13.38 -53.56 22.78
N LEU A 12 -13.70 -53.01 21.60
CA LEU A 12 -14.23 -51.65 21.42
C LEU A 12 -14.87 -51.50 20.01
N MET A 13 -15.45 -52.58 19.49
CA MET A 13 -16.50 -52.55 18.46
C MET A 13 -17.83 -52.89 19.13
N ALA A 14 -18.26 -51.99 20.00
CA ALA A 14 -19.61 -51.85 20.49
C ALA A 14 -19.67 -50.43 21.04
N LEU A 15 -19.87 -49.46 20.13
CA LEU A 15 -20.35 -48.16 20.58
C LEU A 15 -21.62 -48.44 21.40
N PRO A 16 -21.76 -47.91 22.61
CA PRO A 16 -23.04 -47.94 23.27
C PRO A 16 -24.02 -47.31 22.29
N SER A 17 -25.15 -47.96 22.05
CA SER A 17 -26.35 -47.24 21.68
C SER A 17 -26.54 -46.21 22.79
N VAL A 18 -26.01 -45.01 22.60
CA VAL A 18 -26.37 -43.84 23.38
C VAL A 18 -27.83 -43.67 23.03
N GLY A 19 -28.67 -44.24 23.90
CA GLY A 19 -30.09 -44.02 23.88
C GLY A 19 -30.30 -42.53 23.76
N CYS A 20 -31.26 -42.16 22.91
CA CYS A 20 -31.78 -40.82 22.77
C CYS A 20 -32.17 -40.30 24.16
N SER A 21 -31.20 -39.76 24.90
CA SER A 21 -31.40 -39.16 26.20
C SER A 21 -31.99 -37.80 25.89
N SER A 22 -33.33 -37.78 25.88
CA SER A 22 -34.20 -36.60 25.95
C SER A 22 -33.54 -35.35 25.37
N ILE A 23 -33.79 -35.09 24.08
CA ILE A 23 -33.76 -33.70 23.59
C ILE A 23 -34.49 -32.89 24.66
N ASP A 24 -33.76 -32.01 25.33
CA ASP A 24 -34.37 -31.14 26.32
C ASP A 24 -35.41 -30.32 25.55
N ASN A 25 -36.68 -30.61 25.80
CA ASN A 25 -37.82 -30.00 25.10
C ASN A 25 -37.81 -28.45 25.23
N SER A 26 -36.94 -27.90 26.08
CA SER A 26 -36.66 -26.46 26.19
C SER A 26 -35.86 -25.88 25.00
N LEU A 27 -34.98 -26.64 24.33
CA LEU A 27 -34.09 -26.12 23.26
C LEU A 27 -34.81 -25.88 21.92
N VAL A 28 -35.99 -26.47 21.72
CA VAL A 28 -36.66 -26.55 20.41
C VAL A 28 -38.15 -26.19 20.46
N SER A 29 -38.63 -25.58 21.54
CA SER A 29 -40.06 -25.34 21.79
C SER A 29 -40.79 -24.55 20.68
N ASN A 30 -40.05 -23.73 19.92
CA ASN A 30 -40.62 -22.89 18.86
C ASN A 30 -40.58 -23.53 17.46
N TRP A 31 -39.88 -24.65 17.29
CA TRP A 31 -39.80 -25.37 16.02
C TRP A 31 -40.98 -26.34 15.89
N LYS A 32 -41.66 -26.33 14.75
CA LYS A 32 -42.67 -27.36 14.41
C LYS A 32 -41.95 -28.61 13.93
N GLU A 33 -41.73 -29.57 14.83
CA GLU A 33 -41.12 -30.89 14.54
C GLU A 33 -39.77 -30.80 13.80
N PRO A 34 -38.73 -30.23 14.42
CA PRO A 34 -37.46 -30.04 13.75
C PRO A 34 -36.78 -31.38 13.44
N ALA A 35 -36.18 -31.47 12.25
CA ALA A 35 -35.27 -32.57 11.93
C ALA A 35 -33.98 -32.39 12.74
N VAL A 36 -33.68 -33.35 13.60
CA VAL A 36 -32.49 -33.34 14.45
C VAL A 36 -31.41 -34.21 13.85
N THR A 37 -30.27 -33.60 13.53
CA THR A 37 -29.11 -34.29 12.95
C THR A 37 -27.82 -33.79 13.59
N HIS A 38 -26.71 -34.48 13.36
CA HIS A 38 -25.40 -33.92 13.61
C HIS A 38 -24.86 -33.20 12.37
N SER A 39 -23.95 -32.24 12.56
CA SER A 39 -23.11 -31.72 11.48
C SER A 39 -22.30 -32.85 10.82
N LYS A 40 -21.80 -32.65 9.60
CA LYS A 40 -21.13 -33.74 8.85
C LYS A 40 -19.89 -34.33 9.54
N GLY A 41 -19.20 -33.55 10.36
CA GLY A 41 -18.08 -33.97 11.18
C GLY A 41 -18.45 -34.37 12.62
N GLY A 42 -19.69 -34.13 13.04
CA GLY A 42 -20.21 -34.55 14.35
C GLY A 42 -19.92 -33.60 15.52
N ASN A 43 -19.31 -32.44 15.28
CA ASN A 43 -18.96 -31.49 16.35
C ASN A 43 -20.15 -30.64 16.82
N ALA A 44 -21.25 -30.61 16.05
CA ALA A 44 -22.45 -29.88 16.38
C ALA A 44 -23.70 -30.77 16.34
N LEU A 45 -24.67 -30.43 17.19
CA LEU A 45 -26.06 -30.91 17.12
C LEU A 45 -26.88 -29.85 16.40
N CYS A 46 -27.58 -30.25 15.34
CA CYS A 46 -28.28 -29.37 14.41
C CYS A 46 -29.78 -29.66 14.38
N PHE A 47 -30.56 -28.58 14.35
CA PHE A 47 -32.03 -28.58 14.30
C PHE A 47 -32.45 -27.85 13.03
N SER A 48 -33.16 -28.53 12.14
CA SER A 48 -33.58 -27.99 10.85
C SER A 48 -35.10 -27.94 10.72
N GLY A 49 -35.62 -26.93 10.02
CA GLY A 49 -37.04 -26.76 9.79
C GLY A 49 -37.41 -25.38 9.26
N LYS A 50 -38.72 -25.11 9.16
CA LYS A 50 -39.25 -23.82 8.68
C LYS A 50 -39.44 -22.84 9.83
N VAL A 51 -38.90 -21.63 9.65
CA VAL A 51 -39.02 -20.49 10.57
C VAL A 51 -39.97 -19.47 9.95
N PRO A 52 -41.03 -19.03 10.66
CA PRO A 52 -41.88 -17.94 10.19
C PRO A 52 -41.16 -16.60 10.34
N VAL A 53 -40.82 -15.97 9.21
CA VAL A 53 -40.07 -14.71 9.16
C VAL A 53 -40.97 -13.59 8.65
N PRO A 54 -41.50 -12.71 9.53
CA PRO A 54 -42.26 -11.54 9.12
C PRO A 54 -41.31 -10.49 8.54
N ILE A 55 -41.66 -9.89 7.41
CA ILE A 55 -40.87 -8.83 6.79
C ILE A 55 -41.73 -7.67 6.29
N LYS A 56 -41.11 -6.49 6.25
CA LYS A 56 -41.64 -5.32 5.55
C LYS A 56 -40.55 -4.68 4.69
N ALA A 57 -40.61 -4.94 3.39
CA ALA A 57 -39.61 -4.50 2.42
C ALA A 57 -40.20 -3.51 1.41
N ILE A 58 -39.38 -2.53 1.01
CA ILE A 58 -39.63 -1.75 -0.21
C ILE A 58 -38.91 -2.48 -1.34
N THR A 59 -39.66 -2.89 -2.35
CA THR A 59 -39.18 -3.60 -3.54
C THR A 59 -39.33 -2.72 -4.77
N THR A 60 -38.69 -3.14 -5.85
CA THR A 60 -38.84 -2.51 -7.16
C THR A 60 -39.93 -3.22 -7.94
N LYS A 61 -40.86 -2.46 -8.53
CA LYS A 61 -41.77 -3.04 -9.52
C LYS A 61 -41.01 -3.23 -10.82
N LEU A 62 -40.67 -4.46 -11.16
CA LEU A 62 -39.94 -4.76 -12.40
C LEU A 62 -40.93 -4.93 -13.55
N LEU A 63 -40.74 -4.16 -14.62
CA LEU A 63 -41.47 -4.27 -15.90
C LEU A 63 -40.85 -5.36 -16.79
N LEU A 64 -40.50 -6.49 -16.18
CA LEU A 64 -39.98 -7.66 -16.88
C LEU A 64 -41.13 -8.63 -17.16
N PRO A 65 -41.30 -9.08 -18.41
CA PRO A 65 -42.23 -10.17 -18.71
C PRO A 65 -41.73 -11.46 -18.03
N GLU A 66 -42.67 -12.32 -17.65
CA GLU A 66 -42.33 -13.64 -17.12
C GLU A 66 -41.59 -14.45 -18.21
N PRO A 67 -40.38 -14.96 -17.93
CA PRO A 67 -39.65 -15.79 -18.89
C PRO A 67 -40.44 -17.05 -19.21
N SER A 68 -40.62 -17.36 -20.50
CA SER A 68 -41.39 -18.52 -20.94
C SER A 68 -40.54 -19.80 -21.02
N SER A 69 -39.21 -19.65 -20.99
CA SER A 69 -38.24 -20.73 -21.15
C SER A 69 -36.94 -20.44 -20.38
N GLN A 70 -36.07 -21.46 -20.23
CA GLN A 70 -34.74 -21.28 -19.64
C GLN A 70 -33.81 -20.49 -20.56
N GLU A 71 -34.04 -20.59 -21.87
CA GLU A 71 -33.39 -19.80 -22.89
C GLU A 71 -33.68 -18.31 -22.68
N ASP A 72 -34.94 -17.93 -22.40
CA ASP A 72 -35.32 -16.55 -22.11
C ASP A 72 -34.62 -16.01 -20.84
N VAL A 73 -34.56 -16.82 -19.78
CA VAL A 73 -33.84 -16.46 -18.55
C VAL A 73 -32.36 -16.23 -18.85
N THR A 74 -31.75 -17.13 -19.63
CA THR A 74 -30.35 -17.04 -20.03
C THR A 74 -30.10 -15.79 -20.87
N GLN A 75 -31.00 -15.47 -21.81
CA GLN A 75 -30.91 -14.27 -22.62
C GLN A 75 -30.98 -12.99 -21.77
N ILE A 76 -31.92 -12.91 -20.82
CA ILE A 76 -32.02 -11.76 -19.89
C ILE A 76 -30.73 -11.59 -19.09
N PHE A 77 -30.13 -12.68 -18.61
CA PHE A 77 -28.84 -12.64 -17.91
C PHE A 77 -27.69 -12.21 -18.83
N GLN A 78 -27.65 -12.71 -20.07
CA GLN A 78 -26.65 -12.29 -21.06
C GLN A 78 -26.78 -10.80 -21.39
N GLU A 79 -27.99 -10.30 -21.58
CA GLU A 79 -28.28 -8.88 -21.81
C GLU A 79 -27.88 -8.01 -20.61
N LEU A 80 -28.13 -8.46 -19.38
CA LEU A 80 -27.71 -7.78 -18.16
C LEU A 80 -26.19 -7.63 -18.05
N LEU A 81 -25.43 -8.62 -18.54
CA LEU A 81 -23.97 -8.65 -18.44
C LEU A 81 -23.26 -7.85 -19.56
N GLN A 82 -23.98 -7.30 -20.54
CA GLN A 82 -23.39 -6.48 -21.60
C GLN A 82 -22.97 -5.10 -21.08
N SER A 83 -21.83 -4.59 -21.56
CA SER A 83 -21.25 -3.31 -21.11
C SER A 83 -22.10 -2.07 -21.44
N ASN A 84 -23.02 -2.18 -22.39
CA ASN A 84 -23.99 -1.14 -22.78
C ASN A 84 -25.44 -1.51 -22.40
N SER A 85 -25.62 -2.45 -21.47
CA SER A 85 -26.95 -2.91 -21.08
C SER A 85 -27.79 -1.76 -20.52
N THR A 86 -29.00 -1.62 -21.06
CA THR A 86 -30.00 -0.67 -20.55
C THR A 86 -31.07 -1.36 -19.71
N ILE A 87 -30.99 -2.69 -19.55
CA ILE A 87 -32.08 -3.52 -19.01
C ILE A 87 -32.49 -3.10 -17.60
N ILE A 88 -31.55 -2.71 -16.74
CA ILE A 88 -31.86 -2.23 -15.38
C ILE A 88 -32.66 -0.93 -15.42
N ALA A 89 -32.31 -0.01 -16.32
CA ALA A 89 -32.95 1.30 -16.43
C ALA A 89 -34.32 1.20 -17.12
N THR A 90 -34.47 0.34 -18.12
CA THR A 90 -35.70 0.19 -18.90
C THR A 90 -36.76 -0.66 -18.21
N THR A 91 -36.35 -1.53 -17.28
CA THR A 91 -37.27 -2.42 -16.54
C THR A 91 -37.72 -1.84 -15.20
N TYR A 92 -37.28 -0.64 -14.83
CA TYR A 92 -37.71 0.02 -13.59
C TYR A 92 -39.12 0.60 -13.73
N GLY A 93 -40.08 0.01 -13.02
CA GLY A 93 -41.49 0.42 -13.00
C GLY A 93 -41.94 1.15 -11.74
N GLY A 94 -41.00 1.65 -10.93
CA GLY A 94 -41.27 2.28 -9.63
C GLY A 94 -41.04 1.35 -8.45
N THR A 95 -41.64 1.68 -7.30
CA THR A 95 -41.51 0.91 -6.05
C THR A 95 -42.81 0.21 -5.67
N SER A 96 -42.69 -0.88 -4.92
CA SER A 96 -43.79 -1.59 -4.27
C SER A 96 -43.41 -1.92 -2.82
N ILE A 97 -44.40 -2.24 -2.00
CA ILE A 97 -44.19 -2.61 -0.59
C ILE A 97 -44.68 -4.03 -0.40
N ILE A 98 -43.82 -4.87 0.18
CA ILE A 98 -44.14 -6.22 0.61
C ILE A 98 -44.20 -6.22 2.13
N ASP A 99 -45.36 -6.58 2.69
CA ASP A 99 -45.60 -6.72 4.13
C ASP A 99 -46.23 -8.10 4.34
N LYS A 100 -45.37 -9.12 4.53
CA LYS A 100 -45.75 -10.55 4.54
C LYS A 100 -44.86 -11.36 5.46
N THR A 101 -45.34 -12.54 5.87
CA THR A 101 -44.53 -13.55 6.58
C THR A 101 -44.20 -14.69 5.64
N PHE A 102 -42.93 -15.05 5.54
CA PHE A 102 -42.46 -16.18 4.73
C PHE A 102 -41.95 -17.31 5.62
N GLN A 103 -42.11 -18.55 5.18
CA GLN A 103 -41.50 -19.71 5.83
C GLN A 103 -40.10 -19.94 5.27
N ILE A 104 -39.08 -19.69 6.09
CA ILE A 104 -37.67 -19.79 5.73
C ILE A 104 -37.09 -21.07 6.30
N ASP A 105 -36.55 -21.92 5.44
CA ASP A 105 -35.92 -23.17 5.85
C ASP A 105 -34.52 -22.89 6.43
N ALA A 106 -34.35 -23.15 7.72
CA ALA A 106 -33.14 -22.84 8.47
C ALA A 106 -32.61 -24.07 9.21
N THR A 107 -31.33 -24.02 9.57
CA THR A 107 -30.63 -25.04 10.34
C THR A 107 -29.82 -24.33 11.42
N TYR A 108 -30.24 -24.51 12.67
CA TYR A 108 -29.57 -24.02 13.86
C TYR A 108 -28.69 -25.13 14.44
N CYS A 109 -27.40 -24.86 14.65
CA CYS A 109 -26.47 -25.83 15.20
C CYS A 109 -25.76 -25.29 16.44
N VAL A 110 -25.59 -26.17 17.43
CA VAL A 110 -24.87 -25.90 18.69
C VAL A 110 -23.75 -26.91 18.89
N PRO A 111 -22.60 -26.51 19.48
CA PRO A 111 -21.54 -27.45 19.84
C PRO A 111 -22.04 -28.56 20.76
N THR A 112 -21.63 -29.81 20.51
CA THR A 112 -22.00 -30.97 21.34
C THR A 112 -21.34 -30.98 22.72
N SER A 113 -20.27 -30.20 22.93
CA SER A 113 -19.41 -30.27 24.14
C SER A 113 -19.27 -28.99 24.96
N TYR A 114 -20.26 -28.07 24.99
CA TYR A 114 -20.15 -26.85 25.82
C TYR A 114 -21.48 -26.36 26.41
N SER A 115 -21.49 -26.10 27.72
CA SER A 115 -22.69 -25.68 28.48
C SER A 115 -22.96 -24.16 28.49
N SER A 116 -22.18 -23.33 27.78
CA SER A 116 -22.43 -21.87 27.74
C SER A 116 -22.04 -21.20 26.42
N VAL A 117 -22.68 -21.56 25.31
CA VAL A 117 -22.55 -20.80 24.06
C VAL A 117 -23.09 -19.38 24.26
N LYS A 118 -22.24 -18.36 24.03
CA LYS A 118 -22.59 -16.93 24.17
C LYS A 118 -22.70 -16.19 22.84
N THR A 119 -22.16 -16.79 21.77
CA THR A 119 -22.03 -16.18 20.46
C THR A 119 -22.61 -17.09 19.39
N ILE A 120 -23.36 -16.51 18.47
CA ILE A 120 -23.94 -17.21 17.31
C ILE A 120 -23.50 -16.52 16.02
N GLN A 121 -23.31 -17.30 14.96
CA GLN A 121 -23.00 -16.81 13.62
C GLN A 121 -24.20 -17.06 12.69
N ILE A 122 -24.72 -16.02 12.04
CA ILE A 122 -25.72 -16.15 10.98
C ILE A 122 -24.99 -16.33 9.64
N LEU A 123 -25.30 -17.43 8.95
CA LEU A 123 -24.57 -17.89 7.76
C LEU A 123 -25.43 -17.73 6.51
N THR A 124 -25.03 -16.82 5.62
CA THR A 124 -25.78 -16.47 4.39
C THR A 124 -25.03 -16.95 3.14
N HIS A 125 -25.60 -17.92 2.43
CA HIS A 125 -25.01 -18.48 1.22
C HIS A 125 -25.09 -17.53 0.00
N GLY A 126 -24.31 -17.82 -1.03
CA GLY A 126 -24.27 -17.06 -2.28
C GLY A 126 -25.40 -17.39 -3.27
N ILE A 127 -25.33 -16.78 -4.46
CA ILE A 127 -26.17 -17.14 -5.61
C ILE A 127 -25.79 -18.54 -6.11
N GLY A 128 -26.77 -19.34 -6.52
CA GLY A 128 -26.56 -20.71 -7.01
C GLY A 128 -26.24 -21.74 -5.93
N LEU A 129 -26.31 -21.35 -4.65
CA LEU A 129 -26.05 -22.20 -3.49
C LEU A 129 -27.27 -22.21 -2.57
N ASP A 130 -27.23 -23.10 -1.57
CA ASP A 130 -28.19 -23.19 -0.47
C ASP A 130 -27.45 -23.32 0.88
N LYS A 131 -28.19 -23.51 1.98
CA LYS A 131 -27.62 -23.60 3.33
C LYS A 131 -26.67 -24.78 3.53
N SER A 132 -26.73 -25.83 2.70
CA SER A 132 -25.81 -26.98 2.77
C SER A 132 -24.36 -26.61 2.44
N TYR A 133 -24.14 -25.46 1.79
CA TYR A 133 -22.81 -24.89 1.52
C TYR A 133 -21.94 -24.79 2.79
N TRP A 134 -22.56 -24.60 3.95
CA TRP A 134 -21.83 -24.44 5.21
C TRP A 134 -21.48 -25.76 5.91
N ASP A 135 -22.04 -26.90 5.48
CA ASP A 135 -21.86 -28.23 6.08
C ASP A 135 -21.88 -29.35 5.01
N ILE A 136 -20.86 -29.36 4.15
CA ILE A 136 -20.83 -30.14 2.91
C ILE A 136 -20.52 -31.61 3.19
N SER A 137 -19.38 -31.88 3.85
CA SER A 137 -18.91 -33.23 4.16
C SER A 137 -17.93 -33.21 5.33
N ARG A 138 -17.56 -34.40 5.84
CA ARG A 138 -16.59 -34.52 6.94
C ARG A 138 -15.25 -33.93 6.53
N GLY A 139 -14.74 -32.99 7.33
CA GLY A 139 -13.52 -32.23 7.02
C GLY A 139 -13.74 -30.99 6.15
N TYR A 140 -14.96 -30.78 5.64
CA TYR A 140 -15.38 -29.64 4.83
C TYR A 140 -16.69 -29.05 5.36
N SER A 141 -16.69 -28.71 6.66
CA SER A 141 -17.83 -28.13 7.34
C SER A 141 -17.39 -26.90 8.13
N TYR A 142 -17.93 -25.75 7.73
CA TYR A 142 -17.76 -24.51 8.48
C TYR A 142 -18.51 -24.59 9.81
N VAL A 143 -19.65 -25.28 9.84
CA VAL A 143 -20.42 -25.54 11.06
C VAL A 143 -19.59 -26.30 12.09
N ASP A 144 -18.86 -27.35 11.68
CA ASP A 144 -17.97 -28.09 12.60
C ASP A 144 -16.80 -27.25 13.10
N ALA A 145 -16.23 -26.40 12.24
CA ALA A 145 -15.14 -25.50 12.62
C ALA A 145 -15.62 -24.43 13.62
N ALA A 146 -16.79 -23.82 13.35
CA ALA A 146 -17.41 -22.88 14.27
C ALA A 146 -17.75 -23.54 15.62
N ALA A 147 -18.27 -24.77 15.59
CA ALA A 147 -18.61 -25.51 16.79
C ALA A 147 -17.38 -25.90 17.64
N ALA A 148 -16.26 -26.25 17.00
CA ALA A 148 -15.00 -26.53 17.67
C ALA A 148 -14.48 -25.31 18.46
N GLU A 149 -14.71 -24.10 17.94
CA GLU A 149 -14.39 -22.82 18.59
C GLU A 149 -15.48 -22.34 19.56
N GLY A 150 -16.52 -23.14 19.80
CA GLY A 150 -17.58 -22.84 20.77
C GLY A 150 -18.66 -21.87 20.27
N TYR A 151 -18.78 -21.66 18.96
CA TYR A 151 -19.84 -20.85 18.36
C TYR A 151 -21.07 -21.69 18.01
N ALA A 152 -22.27 -21.11 18.19
CA ALA A 152 -23.47 -21.60 17.50
C ALA A 152 -23.53 -21.04 16.09
N THR A 153 -24.28 -21.71 15.20
CA THR A 153 -24.49 -21.23 13.83
C THR A 153 -25.97 -21.31 13.44
N LEU A 154 -26.44 -20.34 12.66
CA LEU A 154 -27.74 -20.38 11.99
C LEU A 154 -27.52 -20.22 10.48
N ALA A 155 -27.60 -21.33 9.74
CA ALA A 155 -27.62 -21.31 8.29
C ALA A 155 -29.07 -21.32 7.78
N TYR A 156 -29.38 -20.60 6.71
CA TYR A 156 -30.74 -20.57 6.16
C TYR A 156 -30.74 -20.52 4.64
N ASN A 157 -31.81 -21.02 4.05
CA ASN A 157 -32.08 -20.92 2.62
C ASN A 157 -32.76 -19.58 2.34
N ARG A 158 -32.19 -18.78 1.44
CA ARG A 158 -32.83 -17.53 0.97
C ARG A 158 -34.23 -17.79 0.38
N LEU A 159 -35.04 -16.74 0.25
CA LEU A 159 -36.37 -16.88 -0.34
C LEU A 159 -36.27 -17.39 -1.79
N GLY A 160 -37.13 -18.31 -2.18
CA GLY A 160 -37.08 -18.97 -3.49
C GLY A 160 -35.93 -19.96 -3.66
N VAL A 161 -35.26 -20.38 -2.58
CA VAL A 161 -34.18 -21.37 -2.60
C VAL A 161 -34.52 -22.56 -1.70
N GLY A 162 -34.19 -23.77 -2.16
CA GLY A 162 -34.27 -25.00 -1.35
C GLY A 162 -35.68 -25.30 -0.87
N SER A 163 -35.88 -25.40 0.44
CA SER A 163 -37.21 -25.65 1.04
C SER A 163 -37.89 -24.39 1.61
N SER A 164 -37.29 -23.21 1.46
CA SER A 164 -37.95 -21.94 1.77
C SER A 164 -39.13 -21.70 0.82
N ASP A 165 -40.02 -20.77 1.16
CA ASP A 165 -41.14 -20.44 0.26
C ASP A 165 -40.64 -19.90 -1.10
N HIS A 166 -41.38 -20.22 -2.17
CA HIS A 166 -41.10 -19.81 -3.56
C HIS A 166 -42.20 -18.89 -4.10
N PRO A 167 -42.27 -17.63 -3.62
CA PRO A 167 -43.20 -16.65 -4.16
C PRO A 167 -42.71 -16.14 -5.53
N ASP A 168 -43.46 -15.21 -6.13
CA ASP A 168 -43.13 -14.60 -7.42
C ASP A 168 -41.64 -14.18 -7.49
N PRO A 169 -40.85 -14.77 -8.42
CA PRO A 169 -39.41 -14.58 -8.47
C PRO A 169 -38.98 -13.21 -9.02
N ILE A 170 -39.91 -12.43 -9.58
CA ILE A 170 -39.64 -11.12 -10.18
C ILE A 170 -40.07 -10.01 -9.21
N GLN A 171 -41.30 -10.08 -8.71
CA GLN A 171 -41.92 -9.01 -7.92
C GLN A 171 -41.64 -9.14 -6.42
N ILE A 172 -41.34 -10.35 -5.92
CA ILE A 172 -41.18 -10.60 -4.48
C ILE A 172 -39.75 -11.03 -4.15
N VAL A 173 -39.17 -11.98 -4.85
CA VAL A 173 -37.80 -12.47 -4.55
C VAL A 173 -36.76 -11.46 -5.04
N GLN A 174 -36.47 -10.47 -4.20
CA GLN A 174 -35.53 -9.39 -4.51
C GLN A 174 -34.50 -9.20 -3.39
N ALA A 175 -33.38 -8.55 -3.70
CA ALA A 175 -32.30 -8.31 -2.74
C ALA A 175 -32.76 -7.54 -1.49
N SER A 176 -33.68 -6.58 -1.63
CA SER A 176 -34.22 -5.87 -0.47
C SER A 176 -35.04 -6.77 0.45
N VAL A 177 -35.73 -7.78 -0.10
CA VAL A 177 -36.46 -8.80 0.66
C VAL A 177 -35.50 -9.74 1.37
N ASP A 178 -34.41 -10.16 0.72
CA ASP A 178 -33.36 -10.98 1.34
C ASP A 178 -32.74 -10.27 2.56
N VAL A 179 -32.54 -8.95 2.48
CA VAL A 179 -32.04 -8.13 3.60
C VAL A 179 -33.03 -8.10 4.78
N GLU A 180 -34.32 -7.89 4.51
CA GLU A 180 -35.33 -7.92 5.58
C GLU A 180 -35.49 -9.31 6.20
N ILE A 181 -35.35 -10.38 5.41
CA ILE A 181 -35.36 -11.75 5.93
C ILE A 181 -34.18 -11.95 6.90
N GLN A 182 -32.98 -11.55 6.51
CA GLN A 182 -31.80 -11.68 7.36
C GLN A 182 -31.92 -10.83 8.64
N HIS A 183 -32.47 -9.62 8.54
CA HIS A 183 -32.79 -8.76 9.68
C HIS A 183 -33.79 -9.43 10.63
N SER A 184 -34.90 -9.95 10.11
CA SER A 184 -35.91 -10.60 10.93
C SER A 184 -35.40 -11.88 11.59
N LEU A 185 -34.60 -12.69 10.88
CA LEU A 185 -33.91 -13.83 11.49
C LEU A 185 -32.95 -13.40 12.61
N THR A 186 -32.19 -12.33 12.40
CA THR A 186 -31.29 -11.78 13.43
C THR A 186 -32.07 -11.25 14.63
N SER A 187 -33.21 -10.61 14.40
CA SER A 187 -34.13 -10.18 15.46
C SER A 187 -34.67 -11.36 16.27
N LEU A 188 -35.03 -12.47 15.59
CA LEU A 188 -35.44 -13.71 16.25
C LEU A 188 -34.32 -14.32 17.10
N ILE A 189 -33.06 -14.25 16.64
CA ILE A 189 -31.88 -14.63 17.45
C ILE A 189 -31.81 -13.78 18.74
N TRP A 190 -31.90 -12.45 18.63
CA TRP A 190 -31.85 -11.55 19.79
C TRP A 190 -33.02 -11.74 20.76
N GLN A 191 -34.16 -12.19 20.26
CA GLN A 191 -35.33 -12.55 21.07
C GLN A 191 -35.20 -13.92 21.74
N GLY A 192 -34.23 -14.74 21.32
CA GLY A 192 -34.02 -16.09 21.83
C GLY A 192 -34.98 -17.13 21.24
N TRP A 193 -35.49 -16.90 20.03
CA TRP A 193 -36.45 -17.79 19.37
C TRP A 193 -35.88 -19.20 19.13
N PHE A 194 -34.58 -19.31 18.84
CA PHE A 194 -33.93 -20.57 18.45
C PHE A 194 -33.48 -21.47 19.61
N ASP A 195 -33.21 -20.88 20.78
CA ASP A 195 -32.71 -21.55 21.99
C ASP A 195 -32.75 -20.54 23.14
N LYS A 196 -31.89 -19.52 23.04
CA LYS A 196 -31.69 -18.50 24.07
C LYS A 196 -31.21 -17.19 23.48
N LYS A 197 -31.22 -16.13 24.28
CA LYS A 197 -30.61 -14.85 23.91
C LYS A 197 -29.10 -14.99 23.90
N PHE A 198 -28.49 -14.64 22.77
CA PHE A 198 -27.05 -14.58 22.63
C PHE A 198 -26.50 -13.24 23.10
N LYS A 199 -25.25 -13.22 23.55
CA LYS A 199 -24.54 -11.98 23.89
C LYS A 199 -23.98 -11.30 22.63
N HIS A 200 -23.61 -12.11 21.64
CA HIS A 200 -23.02 -11.65 20.39
C HIS A 200 -23.61 -12.40 19.19
N VAL A 201 -23.87 -11.66 18.10
CA VAL A 201 -24.27 -12.21 16.80
C VAL A 201 -23.23 -11.79 15.76
N ILE A 202 -22.69 -12.73 15.00
CA ILE A 202 -21.69 -12.49 13.95
C ILE A 202 -22.32 -12.78 12.59
N GLY A 203 -22.11 -11.89 11.63
CA GLY A 203 -22.59 -12.06 10.27
C GLY A 203 -21.54 -12.70 9.36
N VAL A 204 -21.86 -13.84 8.74
CA VAL A 204 -20.95 -14.55 7.83
C VAL A 204 -21.63 -14.76 6.48
N GLY A 205 -21.13 -14.06 5.47
CA GLY A 205 -21.65 -14.15 4.10
C GLY A 205 -20.65 -14.77 3.14
N HIS A 206 -21.15 -15.53 2.16
CA HIS A 206 -20.40 -15.93 0.97
C HIS A 206 -20.96 -15.23 -0.28
N SER A 207 -20.08 -14.55 -1.03
CA SER A 207 -20.45 -13.87 -2.29
C SER A 207 -21.66 -12.92 -2.09
N TYR A 208 -22.79 -13.17 -2.77
CA TYR A 208 -24.04 -12.42 -2.58
C TYR A 208 -24.52 -12.37 -1.12
N GLY A 209 -24.27 -13.41 -0.32
CA GLY A 209 -24.55 -13.38 1.12
C GLY A 209 -23.74 -12.31 1.88
N SER A 210 -22.54 -11.98 1.42
CA SER A 210 -21.76 -10.86 1.96
C SER A 210 -22.38 -9.51 1.62
N ILE A 211 -23.00 -9.39 0.44
CA ILE A 211 -23.72 -8.19 0.00
C ILE A 211 -24.98 -8.00 0.86
N ILE A 212 -25.74 -9.06 1.11
CA ILE A 212 -26.90 -9.02 2.01
C ILE A 212 -26.46 -8.61 3.42
N GLN A 213 -25.38 -9.20 3.95
CA GLN A 213 -24.86 -8.84 5.27
C GLN A 213 -24.44 -7.36 5.34
N LEU A 214 -23.80 -6.85 4.30
CA LEU A 214 -23.41 -5.45 4.20
C LEU A 214 -24.65 -4.53 4.21
N ALA A 215 -25.67 -4.87 3.43
CA ALA A 215 -26.91 -4.11 3.34
C ALA A 215 -27.75 -4.18 4.62
N GLN A 216 -27.78 -5.32 5.31
CA GLN A 216 -28.39 -5.43 6.64
C GLN A 216 -27.71 -4.48 7.63
N ASN A 217 -26.37 -4.48 7.66
CA ASN A 217 -25.61 -3.62 8.58
C ASN A 217 -25.80 -2.14 8.27
N ALA A 218 -26.07 -1.80 7.00
CA ALA A 218 -26.43 -0.46 6.55
C ALA A 218 -27.68 0.05 7.24
N LYS A 219 -28.71 -0.80 7.22
CA LYS A 219 -30.06 -0.46 7.62
C LYS A 219 -30.28 -0.68 9.12
N TYR A 220 -29.61 -1.69 9.66
CA TYR A 220 -29.76 -2.20 11.02
C TYR A 220 -28.37 -2.45 11.65
N PRO A 221 -27.59 -1.40 11.95
CA PRO A 221 -26.20 -1.51 12.41
C PRO A 221 -26.02 -2.20 13.77
N LYS A 222 -27.10 -2.51 14.49
CA LYS A 222 -27.08 -3.21 15.77
C LYS A 222 -27.31 -4.72 15.65
N ASP A 223 -27.55 -5.22 14.44
CA ASP A 223 -27.91 -6.61 14.22
C ASP A 223 -26.74 -7.58 14.45
N VAL A 224 -25.52 -7.22 14.03
CA VAL A 224 -24.32 -8.05 14.19
C VAL A 224 -23.12 -7.27 14.75
N ASN A 225 -22.23 -7.96 15.46
CA ASN A 225 -21.11 -7.38 16.20
C ASN A 225 -19.77 -7.34 15.43
N VAL A 226 -19.50 -8.25 14.46
CA VAL A 226 -18.21 -8.35 13.72
C VAL A 226 -18.43 -8.99 12.32
N HIS A 227 -17.58 -8.64 11.33
CA HIS A 227 -17.46 -9.31 10.01
C HIS A 227 -16.17 -10.15 9.93
N ASP A 228 -16.24 -11.44 9.59
CA ASP A 228 -15.03 -12.30 9.55
C ASP A 228 -14.95 -13.25 8.34
N THR A 229 -14.75 -12.74 7.12
CA THR A 229 -14.35 -13.59 5.98
C THR A 229 -13.21 -12.99 5.16
N ALA A 230 -12.20 -13.80 4.82
CA ALA A 230 -11.05 -13.39 3.99
C ALA A 230 -11.45 -12.97 2.56
N ILE A 231 -12.54 -13.56 2.05
CA ILE A 231 -13.12 -13.28 0.73
C ILE A 231 -13.59 -11.82 0.62
N SER A 232 -14.10 -11.23 1.71
CA SER A 232 -14.54 -9.84 1.74
C SER A 232 -13.44 -8.84 1.40
N ILE A 233 -12.18 -9.23 1.61
CA ILE A 233 -11.00 -8.48 1.19
C ILE A 233 -10.52 -8.95 -0.17
N GLN A 234 -10.42 -10.26 -0.40
CA GLN A 234 -9.81 -10.75 -1.62
C GLN A 234 -10.55 -10.28 -2.88
N LEU A 235 -11.87 -10.44 -2.92
CA LEU A 235 -12.66 -10.20 -4.12
C LEU A 235 -12.60 -8.73 -4.61
N PRO A 236 -12.77 -7.72 -3.75
CA PRO A 236 -12.63 -6.33 -4.20
C PRO A 236 -11.17 -5.88 -4.35
N PHE A 237 -10.24 -6.42 -3.57
CA PHE A 237 -8.92 -5.80 -3.40
C PHE A 237 -7.76 -6.56 -4.05
N PHE A 238 -7.85 -7.88 -4.25
CA PHE A 238 -6.74 -8.73 -4.66
C PHE A 238 -7.04 -9.55 -5.92
N ARG A 239 -6.10 -9.58 -6.87
CA ARG A 239 -6.17 -10.39 -8.08
C ARG A 239 -5.15 -11.53 -8.04
N ALA A 240 -5.63 -12.77 -7.93
CA ALA A 240 -4.77 -13.95 -8.03
C ALA A 240 -4.31 -14.14 -9.50
N PRO A 241 -3.09 -14.66 -9.74
CA PRO A 241 -2.09 -15.15 -8.78
C PRO A 241 -1.09 -14.08 -8.29
N TYR A 242 -1.37 -12.79 -8.48
CA TYR A 242 -0.36 -11.74 -8.50
C TYR A 242 -0.06 -11.07 -7.15
N PHE A 243 -0.30 -11.75 -6.04
CA PHE A 243 0.01 -11.23 -4.70
C PHE A 243 0.62 -12.31 -3.79
N PRO A 244 1.51 -11.94 -2.85
CA PRO A 244 2.00 -12.86 -1.84
C PRO A 244 0.90 -13.30 -0.88
N LEU A 245 0.81 -14.61 -0.61
CA LEU A 245 -0.15 -15.15 0.36
C LEU A 245 0.09 -14.60 1.79
N SER A 246 1.34 -14.28 2.14
CA SER A 246 1.70 -13.65 3.42
C SER A 246 1.07 -12.26 3.56
N THR A 247 1.17 -11.41 2.53
CA THR A 247 0.57 -10.08 2.48
C THR A 247 -0.95 -10.15 2.59
N PHE A 248 -1.57 -11.07 1.86
CA PHE A 248 -3.01 -11.30 1.95
C PHE A 248 -3.46 -11.74 3.35
N LYS A 249 -2.78 -12.72 3.95
CA LYS A 249 -3.08 -13.18 5.32
C LYS A 249 -2.91 -12.05 6.35
N HIS A 250 -1.88 -11.22 6.20
CA HIS A 250 -1.67 -10.07 7.07
C HIS A 250 -2.83 -9.07 6.96
N GLN A 251 -3.28 -8.73 5.74
CA GLN A 251 -4.41 -7.83 5.54
C GLN A 251 -5.73 -8.39 6.12
N VAL A 252 -5.98 -9.68 5.91
CA VAL A 252 -7.16 -10.35 6.51
C VAL A 252 -7.12 -10.31 8.04
N SER A 253 -5.93 -10.40 8.65
CA SER A 253 -5.74 -10.36 10.11
C SER A 253 -5.91 -8.96 10.72
N GLN A 254 -5.73 -7.91 9.93
CA GLN A 254 -5.80 -6.51 10.37
C GLN A 254 -7.02 -5.76 9.84
N LYS A 255 -7.96 -6.48 9.19
CA LYS A 255 -9.13 -5.91 8.53
C LYS A 255 -9.96 -5.05 9.50
N GLN A 256 -10.39 -3.90 9.02
CA GLN A 256 -11.25 -2.97 9.75
C GLN A 256 -12.62 -2.89 9.07
N THR A 257 -13.63 -2.47 9.82
CA THR A 257 -14.97 -2.22 9.29
C THR A 257 -15.02 -0.90 8.53
N TYR A 258 -15.70 -0.89 7.40
CA TYR A 258 -16.02 0.31 6.64
C TYR A 258 -17.48 0.71 6.90
N THR A 259 -17.76 2.01 7.01
CA THR A 259 -19.12 2.47 7.34
C THR A 259 -19.94 2.68 6.08
N ILE A 260 -21.21 2.28 6.14
CA ILE A 260 -22.18 2.46 5.08
C ILE A 260 -22.38 3.93 4.67
N GLY A 261 -22.31 4.86 5.63
CA GLY A 261 -22.35 6.29 5.33
C GLY A 261 -21.31 6.67 4.27
N GLN A 262 -20.07 6.17 4.41
CA GLN A 262 -19.01 6.40 3.44
C GLN A 262 -19.32 5.77 2.07
N GLN A 263 -19.99 4.61 2.00
CA GLN A 263 -20.34 3.95 0.73
C GLN A 263 -21.40 4.74 -0.03
N PHE A 264 -22.46 5.14 0.67
CA PHE A 264 -23.60 5.83 0.08
C PHE A 264 -23.29 7.30 -0.23
N THR A 265 -22.30 7.89 0.43
CA THR A 265 -21.80 9.24 0.10
C THR A 265 -20.60 9.22 -0.84
N LEU A 266 -20.05 8.05 -1.20
CA LEU A 266 -18.91 7.95 -2.12
C LEU A 266 -19.18 8.63 -3.47
N PRO A 267 -20.37 8.48 -4.09
CA PRO A 267 -20.70 9.22 -5.30
C PRO A 267 -20.73 10.74 -5.12
N ALA A 268 -21.04 11.23 -3.90
CA ALA A 268 -21.11 12.66 -3.60
C ALA A 268 -19.73 13.34 -3.48
N ILE A 269 -18.65 12.56 -3.37
CA ILE A 269 -17.26 13.09 -3.34
C ILE A 269 -16.52 12.92 -4.67
N TYR A 270 -17.05 12.14 -5.63
CA TYR A 270 -16.53 12.06 -7.00
C TYR A 270 -17.06 13.24 -7.84
N SER A 271 -16.53 14.44 -7.59
CA SER A 271 -16.89 15.64 -8.35
C SER A 271 -15.77 16.06 -9.30
N THR A 272 -16.13 16.54 -10.48
CA THR A 272 -15.19 17.22 -11.38
C THR A 272 -14.59 18.45 -10.68
N ALA A 273 -13.28 18.63 -10.82
CA ALA A 273 -12.51 19.77 -10.35
C ALA A 273 -12.16 20.68 -11.55
N PRO A 274 -13.11 21.48 -12.08
CA PRO A 274 -12.94 22.20 -13.34
C PRO A 274 -11.87 23.30 -13.30
N ASN A 275 -11.56 23.82 -12.11
CA ASN A 275 -10.59 24.89 -11.92
C ASN A 275 -9.19 24.38 -11.51
N PHE A 276 -9.01 23.06 -11.36
CA PHE A 276 -7.72 22.51 -11.00
C PHE A 276 -6.78 22.49 -12.21
N THR A 277 -5.73 23.32 -12.15
CA THR A 277 -4.77 23.48 -13.26
C THR A 277 -3.42 22.79 -13.02
N GLY A 278 -3.28 22.05 -11.91
CA GLY A 278 -2.06 21.29 -11.62
C GLY A 278 -1.92 20.06 -12.52
N PRO A 279 -0.73 19.42 -12.57
CA PRO A 279 -0.60 18.08 -13.15
C PRO A 279 -1.33 17.06 -12.27
N VAL A 280 -2.01 16.10 -12.90
CA VAL A 280 -2.72 15.00 -12.22
C VAL A 280 -2.10 13.68 -12.65
N ASP A 281 -1.85 12.78 -11.70
CA ASP A 281 -1.43 11.40 -12.01
C ASP A 281 -2.48 10.41 -11.52
N ILE A 282 -3.03 9.62 -12.44
CA ILE A 282 -4.04 8.59 -12.15
C ILE A 282 -3.38 7.21 -12.23
N VAL A 283 -3.61 6.38 -11.21
CA VAL A 283 -3.09 5.01 -11.14
C VAL A 283 -4.23 4.09 -10.76
N ILE A 284 -4.39 3.01 -11.52
CA ILE A 284 -5.41 2.00 -11.25
C ILE A 284 -4.86 0.61 -11.54
N GLY A 285 -5.28 -0.40 -10.79
CA GLY A 285 -4.97 -1.79 -11.12
C GLY A 285 -5.72 -2.23 -12.38
N LYS A 286 -5.07 -2.97 -13.28
CA LYS A 286 -5.72 -3.54 -14.47
C LYS A 286 -6.99 -4.32 -14.14
N TYR A 287 -6.95 -5.03 -13.02
CA TYR A 287 -8.02 -5.89 -12.53
C TYR A 287 -8.75 -5.27 -11.33
N ASP A 288 -8.85 -3.94 -11.25
CA ASP A 288 -9.60 -3.25 -10.19
C ASP A 288 -11.10 -3.56 -10.26
N PHE A 289 -11.58 -4.39 -9.34
CA PHE A 289 -12.96 -4.82 -9.36
C PHE A 289 -13.96 -3.70 -8.97
N PRO A 290 -13.72 -2.89 -7.92
CA PRO A 290 -14.60 -1.78 -7.56
C PRO A 290 -14.82 -0.73 -8.66
N PHE A 291 -13.79 -0.39 -9.44
CA PHE A 291 -13.87 0.73 -10.38
C PHE A 291 -14.09 0.33 -11.84
N CYS A 292 -13.62 -0.84 -12.26
CA CYS A 292 -13.74 -1.30 -13.66
C CYS A 292 -14.15 -2.76 -13.78
N GLN A 293 -14.70 -3.36 -12.71
CA GLN A 293 -15.15 -4.75 -12.70
C GLN A 293 -14.07 -5.75 -13.13
N GLY A 294 -12.80 -5.37 -12.94
CA GLY A 294 -11.66 -6.20 -13.28
C GLY A 294 -11.10 -6.01 -14.70
N THR A 295 -11.55 -5.02 -15.48
CA THR A 295 -10.97 -4.72 -16.81
C THR A 295 -10.84 -3.21 -17.03
N CYS A 296 -9.74 -2.62 -16.57
CA CYS A 296 -9.53 -1.17 -16.57
C CYS A 296 -8.88 -0.62 -17.85
N ASP A 297 -8.40 -1.49 -18.73
CA ASP A 297 -7.72 -1.16 -19.98
C ASP A 297 -8.58 -1.45 -21.23
N TYR A 298 -9.81 -1.93 -21.07
CA TYR A 298 -10.71 -2.26 -22.17
C TYR A 298 -12.18 -2.03 -21.80
N PRO A 299 -13.01 -1.47 -22.71
CA PRO A 299 -12.69 -1.01 -24.07
C PRO A 299 -11.94 0.34 -24.10
N ILE A 300 -11.84 1.00 -22.95
CA ILE A 300 -11.14 2.27 -22.77
C ILE A 300 -10.12 2.11 -21.64
N ASP A 301 -9.00 2.83 -21.74
CA ASP A 301 -8.11 3.04 -20.60
C ASP A 301 -8.82 3.97 -19.61
N LEU A 302 -9.36 3.38 -18.55
CA LEU A 302 -10.13 4.10 -17.54
C LEU A 302 -9.26 5.11 -16.79
N ALA A 303 -7.97 4.81 -16.59
CA ALA A 303 -7.06 5.75 -15.96
C ALA A 303 -6.85 6.99 -16.82
N ALA A 304 -6.68 6.81 -18.14
CA ALA A 304 -6.54 7.91 -19.09
C ALA A 304 -7.82 8.74 -19.21
N ALA A 305 -8.99 8.07 -19.24
CA ALA A 305 -10.29 8.73 -19.33
C ALA A 305 -10.63 9.57 -18.08
N THR A 306 -10.07 9.24 -16.92
CA THR A 306 -10.33 9.93 -15.65
C THR A 306 -9.86 11.39 -15.67
N ILE A 307 -8.74 11.69 -16.34
CA ILE A 307 -8.15 13.03 -16.35
C ILE A 307 -9.08 14.06 -17.01
N PRO A 308 -9.54 13.89 -18.27
CA PRO A 308 -10.47 14.84 -18.88
C PRO A 308 -11.85 14.84 -18.19
N ALA A 309 -12.27 13.73 -17.58
CA ALA A 309 -13.57 13.63 -16.90
C ALA A 309 -13.61 14.36 -15.55
N LEU A 310 -12.55 14.27 -14.75
CA LEU A 310 -12.50 14.84 -13.40
C LEU A 310 -11.64 16.10 -13.32
N TYR A 311 -10.69 16.31 -14.21
CA TYR A 311 -9.73 17.43 -14.17
C TYR A 311 -9.54 18.08 -15.55
N PRO A 312 -10.60 18.65 -16.15
CA PRO A 312 -10.57 19.12 -17.54
C PRO A 312 -9.59 20.28 -17.80
N ALA A 313 -9.18 21.02 -16.76
CA ALA A 313 -8.21 22.12 -16.87
C ALA A 313 -6.76 21.72 -16.47
N ALA A 314 -6.49 20.43 -16.23
CA ALA A 314 -5.16 19.97 -15.81
C ALA A 314 -4.11 20.23 -16.89
N LYS A 315 -2.91 20.69 -16.48
CA LYS A 315 -1.80 21.03 -17.40
C LYS A 315 -1.17 19.81 -18.07
N SER A 316 -0.42 20.05 -19.15
CA SER A 316 0.20 19.09 -20.09
C SER A 316 1.18 18.04 -19.51
N LYS A 317 1.44 18.04 -18.19
CA LYS A 317 2.26 17.02 -17.52
C LYS A 317 1.43 15.98 -16.75
N SER A 318 0.11 15.99 -16.92
CA SER A 318 -0.79 14.99 -16.35
C SER A 318 -0.63 13.64 -17.04
N ALA A 319 -0.95 12.56 -16.34
CA ALA A 319 -0.80 11.23 -16.86
C ALA A 319 -1.63 10.18 -16.14
N SER A 320 -1.72 9.04 -16.80
CA SER A 320 -2.43 7.88 -16.34
C SER A 320 -1.56 6.67 -16.53
N PHE A 321 -1.72 5.65 -15.70
CA PHE A 321 -1.25 4.33 -16.05
C PHE A 321 -2.00 3.22 -15.31
N VAL A 322 -2.32 2.20 -16.08
CA VAL A 322 -2.95 0.97 -15.64
C VAL A 322 -1.85 0.00 -15.24
N VAL A 323 -1.86 -0.39 -13.98
CA VAL A 323 -0.86 -1.30 -13.42
C VAL A 323 -1.19 -2.72 -13.88
N PRO A 324 -0.30 -3.40 -14.62
CA PRO A 324 -0.53 -4.79 -15.00
C PRO A 324 -0.65 -5.67 -13.76
N ASP A 325 -1.36 -6.78 -13.89
CA ASP A 325 -1.36 -7.85 -12.88
C ASP A 325 -1.75 -7.40 -11.46
N SER A 326 -2.54 -6.33 -11.35
CA SER A 326 -2.90 -5.73 -10.06
C SER A 326 -4.40 -5.54 -9.92
N GLY A 327 -4.93 -5.86 -8.74
CA GLY A 327 -6.29 -5.50 -8.31
C GLY A 327 -6.36 -4.11 -7.71
N HIS A 328 -7.44 -3.80 -6.98
CA HIS A 328 -7.66 -2.48 -6.37
C HIS A 328 -6.62 -2.13 -5.28
N PHE A 329 -6.10 -3.13 -4.56
CA PHE A 329 -5.03 -2.93 -3.59
C PHE A 329 -3.67 -3.09 -4.26
N ILE A 330 -3.37 -2.11 -5.12
CA ILE A 330 -2.22 -2.11 -6.04
C ILE A 330 -0.91 -2.40 -5.29
N ASN A 331 -0.70 -1.80 -4.12
CA ASN A 331 0.51 -1.95 -3.30
C ASN A 331 0.70 -3.35 -2.68
N ALA A 332 -0.32 -4.20 -2.74
CA ALA A 332 -0.28 -5.54 -2.18
C ALA A 332 0.03 -6.63 -3.23
N HIS A 333 0.25 -6.23 -4.49
CA HIS A 333 0.59 -7.10 -5.61
C HIS A 333 2.10 -7.06 -5.90
N TYR A 334 2.65 -8.09 -6.55
CA TYR A 334 4.10 -8.23 -6.77
C TYR A 334 4.73 -7.05 -7.53
N GLU A 335 3.97 -6.40 -8.42
CA GLU A 335 4.44 -5.26 -9.22
C GLU A 335 4.52 -3.94 -8.43
N ALA A 336 4.24 -3.92 -7.12
CA ALA A 336 4.24 -2.72 -6.27
C ALA A 336 5.57 -1.94 -6.33
N ASP A 337 6.70 -2.63 -6.46
CA ASP A 337 8.04 -2.01 -6.40
C ASP A 337 8.43 -1.36 -7.73
N ALA A 338 8.06 -1.98 -8.86
CA ALA A 338 8.23 -1.41 -10.20
C ALA A 338 7.41 -0.10 -10.37
N GLN A 339 6.30 0.03 -9.65
CA GLN A 339 5.42 1.21 -9.67
C GLN A 339 6.05 2.46 -9.04
N PHE A 340 6.70 2.32 -7.87
CA PHE A 340 7.30 3.44 -7.17
C PHE A 340 8.59 3.90 -7.84
N VAL A 341 9.44 2.96 -8.27
CA VAL A 341 10.75 3.27 -8.85
C VAL A 341 10.60 3.90 -10.23
N SER A 342 9.70 3.38 -11.08
CA SER A 342 9.46 3.93 -12.43
C SER A 342 8.91 5.37 -12.40
N ARG A 343 7.95 5.70 -11.52
CA ARG A 343 7.36 7.05 -11.48
C ARG A 343 8.11 8.05 -10.59
N ALA A 344 8.72 7.63 -9.48
CA ALA A 344 9.55 8.53 -8.66
C ALA A 344 10.80 8.98 -9.43
N LEU A 345 11.38 8.10 -10.24
CA LEU A 345 12.48 8.44 -11.13
C LEU A 345 12.01 9.28 -12.33
N ILE A 346 10.94 8.90 -13.06
CA ILE A 346 10.63 9.57 -14.35
C ILE A 346 9.91 10.92 -14.21
N ARG A 347 9.13 11.17 -13.15
CA ARG A 347 8.28 12.39 -13.04
C ARG A 347 8.76 13.47 -12.06
N SER A 348 9.89 13.25 -11.41
CA SER A 348 10.30 14.12 -10.31
C SER A 348 11.73 14.64 -10.41
N PHE A 349 12.38 14.60 -11.58
CA PHE A 349 13.67 15.29 -11.75
C PHE A 349 13.50 16.80 -11.53
N GLY A 350 13.86 17.27 -10.34
CA GLY A 350 13.99 18.67 -10.01
C GLY A 350 15.35 19.20 -10.47
N ALA A 351 15.57 20.50 -10.29
CA ALA A 351 16.87 21.10 -10.60
C ALA A 351 18.01 20.48 -9.76
N ASP A 352 17.68 20.02 -8.55
CA ASP A 352 18.53 19.23 -7.67
C ASP A 352 19.03 17.95 -8.36
N ASP A 353 18.12 17.17 -8.94
CA ASP A 353 18.44 15.89 -9.58
C ASP A 353 19.29 16.08 -10.86
N TRP A 354 19.03 17.13 -11.64
CA TRP A 354 19.86 17.43 -12.82
C TRP A 354 21.27 17.89 -12.45
N LEU A 355 21.41 18.74 -11.42
CA LEU A 355 22.72 19.22 -11.00
C LEU A 355 23.60 18.10 -10.43
N ILE A 356 23.02 17.15 -9.69
CA ILE A 356 23.78 16.01 -9.19
C ILE A 356 24.17 15.05 -10.33
N LEU A 357 23.31 14.86 -11.33
CA LEU A 357 23.65 14.09 -12.53
C LEU A 357 24.76 14.73 -13.36
N VAL A 358 24.85 16.07 -13.39
CA VAL A 358 25.98 16.78 -14.02
C VAL A 358 27.24 16.73 -13.15
N ALA A 359 27.10 16.74 -11.82
CA ALA A 359 28.24 16.63 -10.91
C ALA A 359 28.87 15.23 -10.93
N LEU A 360 28.10 14.18 -11.22
CA LEU A 360 28.57 12.80 -11.21
C LEU A 360 29.72 12.54 -12.22
N PRO A 361 29.64 12.91 -13.51
CA PRO A 361 30.76 12.84 -14.44
C PRO A 361 32.00 13.62 -13.99
N LEU A 362 31.82 14.77 -13.30
CA LEU A 362 32.96 15.53 -12.75
C LEU A 362 33.63 14.76 -11.60
N GLY A 363 32.85 14.07 -10.76
CA GLY A 363 33.38 13.16 -9.75
C GLY A 363 34.21 12.03 -10.36
N TRP A 364 33.71 11.39 -11.42
CA TRP A 364 34.50 10.40 -12.18
C TRP A 364 35.75 11.01 -12.80
N GLY A 365 35.65 12.25 -13.32
CA GLY A 365 36.79 13.02 -13.82
C GLY A 365 37.88 13.20 -12.77
N MET A 366 37.52 13.56 -11.53
CA MET A 366 38.49 13.67 -10.42
C MET A 366 39.14 12.33 -10.09
N ALA A 367 38.37 11.24 -10.05
CA ALA A 367 38.92 9.92 -9.78
C ALA A 367 39.94 9.50 -10.86
N ILE A 368 39.61 9.74 -12.13
CA ILE A 368 40.51 9.49 -13.26
C ILE A 368 41.78 10.34 -13.14
N CYS A 369 41.65 11.65 -12.87
CA CYS A 369 42.81 12.52 -12.66
C CYS A 369 43.68 12.05 -11.49
N THR A 370 43.07 11.56 -10.40
CA THR A 370 43.81 11.03 -9.25
C THR A 370 44.60 9.78 -9.62
N ILE A 371 44.00 8.85 -10.37
CA ILE A 371 44.68 7.64 -10.87
C ILE A 371 45.87 8.01 -11.76
N ILE A 372 45.67 8.98 -12.67
CA ILE A 372 46.74 9.48 -13.52
C ILE A 372 47.83 10.16 -12.68
N ALA A 373 47.45 10.93 -11.65
CA ALA A 373 48.41 11.58 -10.76
C ALA A 373 49.25 10.57 -9.97
N VAL A 374 48.68 9.41 -9.57
CA VAL A 374 49.45 8.30 -8.95
C VAL A 374 50.53 7.79 -9.90
N HIS A 375 50.24 7.65 -11.20
CA HIS A 375 51.28 7.27 -12.18
C HIS A 375 52.42 8.28 -12.28
N TYR A 376 52.14 9.56 -12.02
CA TYR A 376 53.15 10.62 -12.03
C TYR A 376 53.78 10.92 -10.65
N GLY A 377 53.44 10.16 -9.61
CA GLY A 377 54.09 10.25 -8.29
C GLY A 377 53.24 10.81 -7.14
N LEU A 378 51.91 10.87 -7.27
CA LEU A 378 51.03 11.20 -6.14
C LEU A 378 51.25 10.20 -4.98
N GLY A 379 51.46 10.71 -3.76
CA GLY A 379 51.76 9.94 -2.56
C GLY A 379 53.26 9.74 -2.28
N LEU A 380 54.14 10.18 -3.18
CA LEU A 380 55.58 10.27 -2.93
C LEU A 380 55.93 11.67 -2.44
N HIS A 381 57.00 11.79 -1.67
CA HIS A 381 57.58 13.10 -1.36
C HIS A 381 58.06 13.79 -2.63
N ALA A 382 57.92 15.12 -2.72
CA ALA A 382 58.29 15.92 -3.89
C ALA A 382 59.71 15.63 -4.41
N LEU A 383 60.65 15.38 -3.50
CA LEU A 383 62.05 15.07 -3.82
C LEU A 383 62.25 13.65 -4.40
N SER A 384 61.28 12.77 -4.24
CA SER A 384 61.29 11.38 -4.70
C SER A 384 60.58 11.19 -6.03
N VAL A 385 59.96 12.24 -6.59
CA VAL A 385 59.27 12.20 -7.88
C VAL A 385 60.29 12.43 -9.02
N PRO A 386 60.32 11.56 -10.05
CA PRO A 386 61.20 11.77 -11.21
C PRO A 386 60.96 13.13 -11.88
N PRO A 387 62.01 13.90 -12.23
CA PRO A 387 61.85 15.24 -12.83
C PRO A 387 60.97 15.27 -14.08
N GLU A 388 61.01 14.21 -14.90
CA GLU A 388 60.20 14.04 -16.11
C GLU A 388 58.70 13.96 -15.83
N ASN A 389 58.30 13.51 -14.63
CA ASN A 389 56.91 13.34 -14.23
C ASN A 389 56.33 14.59 -13.56
N PHE A 390 57.17 15.56 -13.18
CA PHE A 390 56.74 16.75 -12.44
C PHE A 390 55.79 17.65 -13.25
N VAL A 391 56.10 17.93 -14.52
CA VAL A 391 55.24 18.77 -15.38
C VAL A 391 53.89 18.10 -15.70
N PRO A 392 53.84 16.81 -16.10
CA PRO A 392 52.58 16.07 -16.21
C PRO A 392 51.78 16.07 -14.90
N PHE A 393 52.43 15.86 -13.75
CA PHE A 393 51.79 15.88 -12.44
C PHE A 393 51.09 17.21 -12.16
N ILE A 394 51.80 18.34 -12.31
CA ILE A 394 51.22 19.67 -12.04
C ILE A 394 50.06 20.01 -12.99
N LYS A 395 50.10 19.55 -14.24
CA LYS A 395 48.98 19.72 -15.19
C LYS A 395 47.74 18.92 -14.79
N VAL A 396 47.94 17.68 -14.33
CA VAL A 396 46.85 16.82 -13.84
C VAL A 396 46.30 17.37 -12.52
N TYR A 397 47.16 17.90 -11.66
CA TYR A 397 46.79 18.56 -10.42
C TYR A 397 45.92 19.80 -10.69
N PHE A 398 46.34 20.67 -11.61
CA PHE A 398 45.55 21.82 -12.05
C PHE A 398 44.16 21.42 -12.58
N ALA A 399 44.09 20.36 -13.41
CA ALA A 399 42.81 19.84 -13.88
C ALA A 399 41.93 19.35 -12.72
N THR A 400 42.54 18.68 -11.72
CA THR A 400 41.84 18.19 -10.52
C THR A 400 41.24 19.34 -9.72
N GLU A 401 41.97 20.45 -9.53
CA GLU A 401 41.47 21.63 -8.80
C GLU A 401 40.23 22.26 -9.46
N LEU A 402 40.23 22.36 -10.79
CA LEU A 402 39.11 22.93 -11.55
C LEU A 402 37.88 22.02 -11.53
N ILE A 403 38.08 20.72 -11.73
CA ILE A 403 37.01 19.73 -11.68
C ILE A 403 36.42 19.68 -10.27
N TRP A 404 37.27 19.72 -9.24
CA TRP A 404 36.86 19.77 -7.84
C TRP A 404 36.01 21.00 -7.53
N ALA A 405 36.45 22.20 -7.92
CA ALA A 405 35.70 23.44 -7.69
C ALA A 405 34.29 23.40 -8.32
N CYS A 406 34.19 22.91 -9.55
CA CYS A 406 32.91 22.73 -10.24
C CYS A 406 32.02 21.67 -9.56
N ALA A 407 32.58 20.50 -9.25
CA ALA A 407 31.84 19.40 -8.64
C ALA A 407 31.27 19.80 -7.27
N MET A 408 32.09 20.39 -6.40
CA MET A 408 31.66 20.80 -5.06
C MET A 408 30.57 21.87 -5.12
N GLY A 409 30.70 22.85 -6.02
CA GLY A 409 29.66 23.87 -6.23
C GLY A 409 28.32 23.23 -6.63
N LEU A 410 28.32 22.34 -7.62
CA LEU A 410 27.11 21.69 -8.12
C LEU A 410 26.45 20.78 -7.07
N ILE A 411 27.24 20.02 -6.30
CA ILE A 411 26.75 19.15 -5.23
C ILE A 411 26.06 19.98 -4.14
N LYS A 412 26.71 21.04 -3.66
CA LYS A 412 26.16 21.89 -2.59
C LYS A 412 24.86 22.60 -3.02
N ILE A 413 24.81 23.08 -4.26
CA ILE A 413 23.59 23.69 -4.81
C ILE A 413 22.48 22.65 -5.05
N SER A 414 22.82 21.43 -5.48
CA SER A 414 21.86 20.33 -5.62
C SER A 414 21.20 19.99 -4.27
N ILE A 415 22.00 19.81 -3.21
CA ILE A 415 21.50 19.55 -1.84
C ILE A 415 20.59 20.68 -1.36
N LEU A 416 20.98 21.93 -1.60
CA LEU A 416 20.19 23.08 -1.17
C LEU A 416 18.86 23.20 -1.93
N LEU A 417 18.84 22.88 -3.22
CA LEU A 417 17.61 22.83 -4.02
C LEU A 417 16.70 21.68 -3.58
N LEU A 418 17.25 20.54 -3.21
CA LEU A 418 16.51 19.43 -2.60
C LEU A 418 15.86 19.90 -1.27
N TYR A 419 16.58 20.64 -0.44
CA TYR A 419 16.02 21.22 0.78
C TYR A 419 14.90 22.22 0.51
N ILE A 420 15.05 23.10 -0.48
CA ILE A 420 14.00 24.03 -0.89
C ILE A 420 12.78 23.26 -1.41
N ARG A 421 12.98 22.16 -2.11
CA ARG A 421 11.91 21.31 -2.61
C ARG A 421 11.12 20.62 -1.49
N ILE A 422 11.80 20.16 -0.43
CA ILE A 422 11.18 19.48 0.71
C ILE A 422 10.52 20.48 1.67
N PHE A 423 11.22 21.55 2.03
CA PHE A 423 10.84 22.45 3.13
C PHE A 423 10.43 23.87 2.68
N GLY A 424 10.53 24.19 1.39
CA GLY A 424 10.29 25.54 0.84
C GLY A 424 8.85 26.05 0.90
N SER A 425 7.90 25.23 1.36
CA SER A 425 6.57 25.68 1.78
C SER A 425 6.67 26.69 2.93
N MET A 426 7.65 26.52 3.83
CA MET A 426 7.93 27.46 4.92
C MET A 426 8.65 28.71 4.40
N ARG A 427 8.01 29.87 4.56
CA ARG A 427 8.53 31.15 4.03
C ARG A 427 9.91 31.51 4.59
N TYR A 428 10.14 31.32 5.89
CA TYR A 428 11.44 31.60 6.51
C TYR A 428 12.53 30.71 5.91
N PHE A 429 12.27 29.40 5.79
CA PHE A 429 13.20 28.43 5.26
C PHE A 429 13.59 28.76 3.83
N ARG A 430 12.60 29.07 2.98
CA ARG A 430 12.81 29.42 1.59
C ARG A 430 13.68 30.66 1.41
N ILE A 431 13.45 31.71 2.19
CA ILE A 431 14.24 32.96 2.12
C ILE A 431 15.68 32.70 2.58
N THR A 432 15.87 32.01 3.70
CA THR A 432 17.22 31.68 4.21
C THR A 432 17.98 30.82 3.20
N ALA A 433 17.34 29.80 2.65
CA ALA A 433 17.94 28.90 1.67
C ALA A 433 18.33 29.63 0.37
N TYR A 434 17.51 30.55 -0.15
CA TYR A 434 17.88 31.31 -1.34
C TYR A 434 19.08 32.24 -1.12
N ASN A 435 19.14 32.94 0.02
CA ASN A 435 20.28 33.80 0.34
C ASN A 435 21.57 32.99 0.50
N PHE A 436 21.49 31.85 1.18
CA PHE A 436 22.61 30.94 1.36
C PHE A 436 23.06 30.30 0.03
N GLY A 437 22.12 30.01 -0.86
CA GLY A 437 22.40 29.53 -2.21
C GLY A 437 23.13 30.56 -3.06
N ALA A 438 22.68 31.82 -3.03
CA ALA A 438 23.36 32.91 -3.73
C ALA A 438 24.80 33.09 -3.23
N PHE A 439 25.03 33.03 -1.91
CA PHE A 439 26.37 33.04 -1.33
C PHE A 439 27.23 31.87 -1.82
N THR A 440 26.67 30.65 -1.82
CA THR A 440 27.38 29.42 -2.23
C THR A 440 27.77 29.46 -3.71
N VAL A 441 26.89 29.97 -4.58
CA VAL A 441 27.21 30.16 -6.01
C VAL A 441 28.32 31.20 -6.19
N ALA A 442 28.23 32.34 -5.53
CA ALA A 442 29.24 33.39 -5.63
C ALA A 442 30.62 32.89 -5.15
N TRP A 443 30.64 32.12 -4.06
CA TRP A 443 31.84 31.47 -3.54
C TRP A 443 32.43 30.46 -4.52
N ALA A 444 31.62 29.55 -5.08
CA ALA A 444 32.07 28.55 -6.05
C ALA A 444 32.67 29.19 -7.32
N ILE A 445 32.04 30.26 -7.81
CA ILE A 445 32.56 31.04 -8.94
C ILE A 445 33.91 31.65 -8.58
N MET A 446 34.04 32.29 -7.42
CA MET A 446 35.30 32.88 -6.97
C MET A 446 36.42 31.83 -6.90
N VAL A 447 36.17 30.67 -6.29
CA VAL A 447 37.15 29.58 -6.18
C VAL A 447 37.56 29.08 -7.57
N LEU A 448 36.60 28.90 -8.49
CA LEU A 448 36.90 28.47 -9.86
C LEU A 448 37.82 29.45 -10.59
N PHE A 449 37.52 30.75 -10.50
CA PHE A 449 38.34 31.79 -11.11
C PHE A 449 39.74 31.83 -10.48
N VAL A 450 39.85 31.74 -9.16
CA VAL A 450 41.15 31.77 -8.50
C VAL A 450 41.97 30.53 -8.85
N CYS A 451 41.39 29.33 -8.86
CA CYS A 451 42.10 28.11 -9.29
C CYS A 451 42.57 28.22 -10.75
N ALA A 452 41.74 28.75 -11.65
CA ALA A 452 42.08 28.92 -13.07
C ALA A 452 43.19 29.95 -13.32
N PHE A 453 43.25 31.01 -12.50
CA PHE A 453 44.15 32.15 -12.68
C PHE A 453 45.11 32.37 -11.49
N GLN A 454 45.45 31.29 -10.76
CA GLN A 454 46.30 31.39 -9.57
C GLN A 454 47.73 31.86 -9.88
N CYS A 455 48.19 31.71 -11.13
CA CYS A 455 49.43 32.30 -11.61
C CYS A 455 49.19 33.12 -12.89
N LEU A 456 49.99 34.17 -13.06
CA LEU A 456 50.01 35.01 -14.25
C LEU A 456 51.44 35.02 -14.83
N PRO A 457 51.65 34.54 -16.07
CA PRO A 457 50.70 33.81 -16.92
C PRO A 457 50.34 32.42 -16.37
N VAL A 458 49.21 31.84 -16.77
CA VAL A 458 48.73 30.52 -16.27
C VAL A 458 49.79 29.43 -16.45
N ALA A 459 50.54 29.46 -17.55
CA ALA A 459 51.63 28.52 -17.82
C ALA A 459 52.75 28.51 -16.74
N TYR A 460 52.87 29.58 -15.95
CA TYR A 460 53.82 29.66 -14.85
C TYR A 460 53.55 28.66 -13.71
N GLN A 461 52.39 28.00 -13.71
CA GLN A 461 52.11 26.92 -12.77
C GLN A 461 53.05 25.72 -12.98
N TRP A 462 53.21 25.27 -14.22
CA TRP A 462 54.02 24.09 -14.57
C TRP A 462 55.34 24.43 -15.25
N ASP A 463 55.57 25.68 -15.64
CA ASP A 463 56.83 26.16 -16.19
C ASP A 463 57.35 27.36 -15.40
N LYS A 464 58.28 27.10 -14.48
CA LYS A 464 58.90 28.14 -13.63
C LYS A 464 60.00 28.95 -14.34
N SER A 465 60.31 28.64 -15.61
CA SER A 465 61.33 29.36 -16.38
C SER A 465 60.83 30.69 -16.97
N ILE A 466 59.51 30.94 -16.94
CA ILE A 466 58.92 32.17 -17.48
C ILE A 466 59.29 33.37 -16.60
N GLU A 467 60.02 34.32 -17.16
CA GLU A 467 60.42 35.55 -16.47
C GLU A 467 59.21 36.44 -16.13
N GLY A 468 59.22 37.01 -14.91
CA GLY A 468 58.14 37.88 -14.43
C GLY A 468 56.85 37.17 -14.00
N GLY A 469 56.84 35.83 -14.03
CA GLY A 469 55.71 35.03 -13.54
C GLY A 469 55.48 35.19 -12.04
N ARG A 470 54.21 35.30 -11.63
CA ARG A 470 53.82 35.38 -10.21
C ARG A 470 52.61 34.52 -9.92
N CYS A 471 52.58 33.93 -8.73
CA CYS A 471 51.45 33.14 -8.24
C CYS A 471 50.90 33.74 -6.94
N ILE A 472 49.64 33.47 -6.64
CA ILE A 472 49.03 33.75 -5.34
C ILE A 472 49.65 32.85 -4.26
N ASN A 473 49.44 33.21 -2.99
CA ASN A 473 49.81 32.33 -1.88
C ASN A 473 48.82 31.16 -1.80
N SER A 474 49.20 30.02 -2.39
CA SER A 474 48.38 28.81 -2.46
C SER A 474 48.00 28.29 -1.06
N TRP A 475 48.94 28.25 -0.11
CA TRP A 475 48.66 27.80 1.25
C TRP A 475 47.58 28.65 1.93
N LEU A 476 47.69 29.98 1.83
CA LEU A 476 46.71 30.90 2.40
C LEU A 476 45.34 30.72 1.73
N PHE A 477 45.32 30.62 0.41
CA PHE A 477 44.09 30.41 -0.35
C PHE A 477 43.39 29.10 0.03
N PHE A 478 44.11 27.97 0.04
CA PHE A 478 43.52 26.66 0.37
C PHE A 478 43.13 26.52 1.84
N THR A 479 43.85 27.16 2.75
CA THR A 479 43.51 27.16 4.19
C THR A 479 42.23 27.96 4.45
N VAL A 480 42.16 29.20 3.93
CA VAL A 480 40.95 30.03 4.03
C VAL A 480 39.79 29.35 3.30
N GLY A 481 40.04 28.83 2.10
CA GLY A 481 39.04 28.15 1.30
C GLY A 481 38.45 26.93 1.98
N SER A 482 39.30 26.09 2.58
CA SER A 482 38.86 24.90 3.34
C SER A 482 38.13 25.27 4.62
N SER A 483 38.46 26.39 5.24
CA SER A 483 37.72 26.90 6.41
C SER A 483 36.29 27.29 6.04
N PHE A 484 36.11 28.01 4.93
CA PHE A 484 34.78 28.34 4.41
C PHE A 484 33.99 27.12 3.96
N ASP A 485 34.64 26.13 3.35
CA ASP A 485 33.98 24.89 2.96
C ASP A 485 33.39 24.14 4.16
N VAL A 486 34.16 24.01 5.26
CA VAL A 486 33.67 23.41 6.51
C VAL A 486 32.47 24.20 7.05
N LEU A 487 32.52 25.53 7.04
CA LEU A 487 31.41 26.38 7.51
C LEU A 487 30.14 26.19 6.67
N VAL A 488 30.28 26.12 5.34
CA VAL A 488 29.16 25.89 4.42
C VAL A 488 28.55 24.51 4.61
N ASP A 489 29.38 23.48 4.83
CA ASP A 489 28.91 22.11 5.05
C ASP A 489 28.14 22.00 6.38
N LEU A 490 28.66 22.63 7.45
CA LEU A 490 27.95 22.71 8.74
C LEU A 490 26.64 23.49 8.62
N ALA A 491 26.63 24.59 7.88
CA ALA A 491 25.42 25.37 7.64
C ALA A 491 24.35 24.56 6.88
N LEU A 492 24.75 23.79 5.86
CA LEU A 492 23.85 22.86 5.16
C LEU A 492 23.29 21.78 6.08
N LEU A 493 24.10 21.25 7.01
CA LEU A 493 23.65 20.27 7.99
C LEU A 493 22.63 20.88 8.97
N ILE A 494 22.88 22.10 9.46
CA ILE A 494 22.05 22.73 10.50
C ILE A 494 20.73 23.27 9.94
N LEU A 495 20.74 23.79 8.71
CA LEU A 495 19.62 24.49 8.09
C LEU A 495 18.26 23.75 8.18
N PRO A 496 18.14 22.44 7.88
CA PRO A 496 16.86 21.72 7.98
C PRO A 496 16.42 21.35 9.41
N LEU A 497 17.30 21.36 10.42
CA LEU A 497 17.00 20.84 11.76
C LEU A 497 15.78 21.52 12.44
N PRO A 498 15.65 22.86 12.46
CA PRO A 498 14.50 23.51 13.08
C PRO A 498 13.17 23.20 12.39
N ALA A 499 13.21 22.95 11.07
CA ALA A 499 12.03 22.59 10.27
C ALA A 499 11.53 21.18 10.60
N ILE A 500 12.43 20.25 10.92
CA ILE A 500 12.11 18.85 11.21
C ILE A 500 11.59 18.67 12.64
N TRP A 501 12.09 19.44 13.59
CA TRP A 501 11.76 19.28 15.02
C TRP A 501 10.25 19.39 15.33
N ASN A 502 9.51 20.14 14.51
CA ASN A 502 8.09 20.39 14.71
C ASN A 502 7.17 19.50 13.86
N LEU A 503 7.71 18.49 13.16
CA LEU A 503 6.99 17.74 12.15
C LEU A 503 6.72 16.28 12.57
N GLN A 504 5.44 15.89 12.63
CA GLN A 504 5.02 14.50 12.90
C GLN A 504 5.17 13.64 11.64
N LEU A 505 6.37 13.09 11.43
CA LEU A 505 6.71 12.31 10.25
C LEU A 505 6.46 10.80 10.42
N SER A 506 6.05 10.16 9.31
CA SER A 506 5.99 8.70 9.19
C SER A 506 7.39 8.07 9.26
N ILE A 507 7.49 6.79 9.62
CA ILE A 507 8.77 6.08 9.82
C ILE A 507 9.64 6.12 8.55
N LEU A 508 9.04 5.97 7.36
CA LEU A 508 9.77 5.98 6.09
C LEU A 508 10.41 7.35 5.83
N GLN A 509 9.69 8.44 6.10
CA GLN A 509 10.21 9.81 5.97
C GLN A 509 11.32 10.10 6.98
N LYS A 510 11.21 9.56 8.20
CA LYS A 510 12.28 9.64 9.20
C LYS A 510 13.55 8.92 8.74
N LEU A 511 13.42 7.74 8.12
CA LEU A 511 14.56 6.99 7.60
C LEU A 511 15.26 7.73 6.44
N SER A 512 14.51 8.29 5.49
CA SER A 512 15.09 9.12 4.43
C SER A 512 15.81 10.36 4.97
N LEU A 513 15.24 11.00 5.98
CA LEU A 513 15.86 12.13 6.65
C LEU A 513 17.16 11.75 7.36
N ILE A 514 17.15 10.65 8.13
CA ILE A 514 18.36 10.13 8.79
C ILE A 514 19.45 9.84 7.76
N ALA A 515 19.12 9.22 6.62
CA ALA A 515 20.08 8.95 5.56
C ALA A 515 20.70 10.23 4.99
N ILE A 516 19.91 11.28 4.74
CA ILE A 516 20.40 12.58 4.26
C ILE A 516 21.32 13.25 5.30
N PHE A 517 20.97 13.21 6.59
CA PHE A 517 21.82 13.74 7.66
C PHE A 517 23.12 12.97 7.82
N CYS A 518 23.08 11.63 7.74
CA CYS A 518 24.28 10.81 7.77
C CYS A 518 25.21 11.18 6.60
N LEU A 519 24.68 11.31 5.39
CA LEU A 519 25.47 11.69 4.21
C LEU A 519 26.08 13.09 4.38
N GLY A 520 25.31 14.08 4.85
CA GLY A 520 25.82 15.43 5.11
C GLY A 520 26.82 15.51 6.28
N SER A 521 26.73 14.61 7.25
CA SER A 521 27.71 14.54 8.34
C SER A 521 29.07 14.02 7.86
N LEU A 522 29.07 13.07 6.91
CA LEU A 522 30.29 12.54 6.31
C LEU A 522 31.05 13.62 5.52
N THR A 523 30.34 14.46 4.74
CA THR A 523 31.00 15.54 3.99
C THR A 523 31.68 16.55 4.91
N CYS A 524 31.08 16.88 6.07
CA CYS A 524 31.70 17.75 7.06
C CYS A 524 33.01 17.16 7.61
N VAL A 525 33.04 15.85 7.87
CA VAL A 525 34.24 15.15 8.35
C VAL A 525 35.36 15.21 7.31
N PHE A 526 35.05 14.92 6.05
CA PHE A 526 36.06 14.99 4.98
C PHE A 526 36.59 16.41 4.75
N SER A 527 35.73 17.43 4.80
CA SER A 527 36.16 18.83 4.71
C SER A 527 37.06 19.23 5.88
N LEU A 528 36.80 18.72 7.09
CA LEU A 528 37.64 18.96 8.26
C LEU A 528 39.02 18.26 8.14
N ILE A 529 39.04 16.99 7.69
CA ILE A 529 40.28 16.26 7.43
C ILE A 529 41.13 17.02 6.40
N ARG A 530 40.52 17.52 5.32
CA ARG A 530 41.21 18.31 4.30
C ARG A 530 41.79 19.60 4.89
N LEU A 531 41.02 20.32 5.70
CA LEU A 531 41.51 21.54 6.36
C LEU A 531 42.72 21.26 7.25
N ILE A 532 42.69 20.18 8.04
CA ILE A 532 43.81 19.78 8.91
C ILE A 532 45.04 19.46 8.05
N ALA A 533 44.89 18.68 6.98
CA ALA A 533 45.98 18.31 6.09
C ALA A 533 46.63 19.54 5.42
N VAL A 534 45.81 20.47 4.90
CA VAL A 534 46.30 21.72 4.29
C VAL A 534 46.96 22.64 5.32
N ALA A 535 46.44 22.71 6.54
CA ALA A 535 47.01 23.53 7.61
C ALA A 535 48.39 23.02 8.06
N GLN A 536 48.61 21.70 8.02
CA GLN A 536 49.89 21.06 8.36
C GLN A 536 50.97 21.26 7.28
N ASP A 537 50.60 21.55 6.03
CA ASP A 537 51.52 21.76 4.90
C ASP A 537 52.28 23.11 4.94
N LYS A 538 52.12 23.89 6.02
CA LYS A 538 52.68 25.25 6.15
C LYS A 538 54.21 25.29 6.15
N ASP A 539 54.84 24.31 6.81
CA ASP A 539 56.26 24.36 7.14
C ASP A 539 57.15 23.62 6.10
N VAL A 540 56.60 22.66 5.35
CA VAL A 540 57.26 21.96 4.23
C VAL A 540 56.20 21.71 3.13
N PRO A 541 56.07 22.57 2.12
CA PRO A 541 55.09 22.40 1.05
C PRO A 541 55.43 21.16 0.21
N ASP A 542 54.73 20.05 0.45
CA ASP A 542 54.87 18.81 -0.31
C ASP A 542 53.49 18.36 -0.80
N PRO A 543 52.89 19.08 -1.77
CA PRO A 543 51.56 18.75 -2.27
C PRO A 543 51.51 17.32 -2.84
N THR A 544 52.61 16.84 -3.44
CA THR A 544 52.75 15.46 -3.92
C THR A 544 52.51 14.40 -2.84
N PHE A 545 52.98 14.62 -1.62
CA PHE A 545 52.78 13.70 -0.48
C PHE A 545 51.47 13.98 0.28
N THR A 546 51.23 15.25 0.63
CA THR A 546 50.09 15.68 1.45
C THR A 546 48.75 15.35 0.78
N LEU A 547 48.65 15.49 -0.55
CA LEU A 547 47.43 15.14 -1.29
C LEU A 547 47.23 13.63 -1.42
N GLY A 548 48.30 12.83 -1.43
CA GLY A 548 48.20 11.37 -1.45
C GLY A 548 47.53 10.81 -0.18
N ILE A 549 47.82 11.41 0.98
CA ILE A 549 47.18 11.06 2.27
C ILE A 549 45.69 11.38 2.25
N VAL A 550 45.30 12.56 1.75
CA VAL A 550 43.90 12.96 1.66
C VAL A 550 43.15 12.12 0.62
N GLY A 551 43.75 11.85 -0.53
CA GLY A 551 43.17 11.03 -1.59
C GLY A 551 42.92 9.57 -1.18
N HIS A 552 43.79 8.99 -0.34
CA HIS A 552 43.61 7.65 0.21
C HIS A 552 42.43 7.54 1.19
N LEU A 553 42.13 8.60 1.94
CA LEU A 553 41.03 8.61 2.91
C LEU A 553 39.66 8.86 2.27
N VAL A 554 39.61 9.47 1.08
CA VAL A 554 38.37 9.86 0.39
C VAL A 554 37.87 8.78 -0.60
N ASN A 555 38.78 7.98 -1.19
CA ASN A 555 38.45 6.96 -2.19
C ASN A 555 38.56 5.51 -1.68
N GLY A 556 38.72 5.33 -0.36
CA GLY A 556 38.88 4.02 0.31
C GLY A 556 37.56 3.36 0.70
#